data_AF-W9BUI1-F1
#
_entry.id   AF-W9BUI1-F1
#
_cell.length_a   1.000
_cell.length_b   1.000
_cell.length_c   1.000
_cell.angle_alpha   90.00
_cell.angle_beta   90.00
_cell.angle_gamma   90.00
#
_symmetry.space_group_name_H-M   'P 1'
#
loop_
_entity.id
_entity.type
_entity.pdbx_description
1 polymer ?
#
loop_
_entity_poly.entity_id
_entity_poly.type
_entity_poly.pdbx_seq_one_letter_code
_entity_poly.pdbx_strand_id
1 'polypeptide(L)'
;MSSASLKATPASQTPQLDRVLVLEMVRVTEAAAIAASNLIGRGDEKAADAAAVEAMRAALNGLDIDGTVVIGEGERDEAPMLYIGERVGLGNEGAPRIDIALDPLEGTTITAKAGPNALAVLAIAENGCLLNAPDVYMDKIAVGPGYPEGVIDLNKTPTENVQAVAAAKGVQPGEIIVCVLDRPRHADLIAELRGLGCGIMLIPDGDVAGVIATTNPETTIDLYMGSGGAPEGVLAAAALRCVGGQFKGRLLFRNDDERARARKWGIEDLNAVYDLTDLAKGDCIFAATGVTDGSLLQGVKRRRDGIMTTETVVMRSASGTVRWVKGEHRIAR
;
A
#
# COMPACT_ATOMS: atom_id res chain seq x y z
N MET A 1 1.80 31.31 50.14
CA MET A 1 2.06 31.08 48.70
C MET A 1 2.10 29.58 48.50
N SER A 2 1.01 28.99 48.02
CA SER A 2 0.87 27.54 47.83
C SER A 2 1.38 27.19 46.42
N SER A 3 2.38 26.32 46.36
CA SER A 3 2.95 25.80 45.12
C SER A 3 1.99 24.78 44.50
N ALA A 4 1.26 25.21 43.48
CA ALA A 4 0.48 24.31 42.63
C ALA A 4 1.44 23.47 41.78
N SER A 5 1.58 22.19 42.13
CA SER A 5 2.27 21.19 41.34
C SER A 5 1.43 20.91 40.08
N LEU A 6 1.96 21.29 38.92
CA LEU A 6 1.43 20.90 37.62
C LEU A 6 1.59 19.39 37.46
N LYS A 7 0.50 18.64 37.70
CA LYS A 7 0.42 17.24 37.31
C LYS A 7 0.38 17.19 35.78
N ALA A 8 1.44 16.66 35.18
CA ALA A 8 1.45 16.28 33.79
C ALA A 8 0.29 15.28 33.53
N THR A 9 -0.58 15.61 32.59
CA THR A 9 -1.60 14.70 32.08
C THR A 9 -0.90 13.51 31.44
N PRO A 10 -1.25 12.25 31.76
CA PRO A 10 -0.69 11.11 31.05
C PRO A 10 -1.12 11.22 29.59
N ALA A 11 -0.15 11.22 28.67
CA ALA A 11 -0.44 10.98 27.26
C ALA A 11 -1.23 9.67 27.17
N SER A 12 -2.40 9.68 26.54
CA SER A 12 -3.15 8.46 26.26
C SER A 12 -2.20 7.54 25.49
N GLN A 13 -1.76 6.45 26.12
CA GLN A 13 -0.99 5.43 25.43
C GLN A 13 -1.96 4.71 24.50
N THR A 14 -2.08 5.21 23.27
CA THR A 14 -2.57 4.38 22.18
C THR A 14 -1.74 3.10 22.22
N PRO A 15 -2.37 1.92 22.16
CA PRO A 15 -1.60 0.70 22.07
C PRO A 15 -0.66 0.79 20.84
N GLN A 16 0.48 0.12 20.91
CA GLN A 16 1.50 0.15 19.87
C GLN A 16 1.82 -1.27 19.47
N LEU A 17 2.04 -1.47 18.16
CA LEU A 17 2.49 -2.75 17.65
C LEU A 17 3.88 -3.09 18.21
N ASP A 18 4.10 -4.36 18.51
CA ASP A 18 5.43 -4.82 18.91
C ASP A 18 6.44 -4.50 17.79
N ARG A 19 7.58 -3.92 18.17
CA ARG A 19 8.65 -3.56 17.25
C ARG A 19 9.25 -4.78 16.55
N VAL A 20 9.14 -5.96 17.14
CA VAL A 20 9.55 -7.23 16.51
C VAL A 20 8.83 -7.44 15.18
N LEU A 21 7.55 -7.03 15.08
CA LEU A 21 6.75 -7.21 13.86
C LEU A 21 7.32 -6.46 12.65
N VAL A 22 8.12 -5.40 12.84
CA VAL A 22 8.73 -4.66 11.73
C VAL A 22 9.61 -5.56 10.86
N LEU A 23 10.49 -6.36 11.47
CA LEU A 23 11.37 -7.25 10.71
C LEU A 23 10.68 -8.57 10.32
N GLU A 24 9.65 -8.99 11.05
CA GLU A 24 8.83 -10.13 10.60
C GLU A 24 8.05 -9.79 9.33
N MET A 25 7.53 -8.57 9.18
CA MET A 25 6.86 -8.16 7.95
C MET A 25 7.81 -8.15 6.74
N VAL A 26 9.09 -7.80 6.94
CA VAL A 26 10.13 -7.96 5.91
C VAL A 26 10.26 -9.42 5.49
N ARG A 27 10.33 -10.35 6.45
CA ARG A 27 10.46 -11.80 6.15
C ARG A 27 9.24 -12.34 5.42
N VAL A 28 8.03 -11.86 5.75
CA VAL A 28 6.78 -12.27 5.12
C VAL A 28 6.74 -11.84 3.65
N THR A 29 7.03 -10.57 3.35
CA THR A 29 7.05 -10.09 1.95
C THR A 29 8.21 -10.69 1.16
N GLU A 30 9.37 -10.96 1.79
CA GLU A 30 10.47 -11.67 1.15
C GLU A 30 10.09 -13.10 0.76
N ALA A 31 9.39 -13.83 1.63
CA ALA A 31 8.94 -15.19 1.33
C ALA A 31 8.02 -15.22 0.09
N ALA A 32 7.05 -14.31 0.04
CA ALA A 32 6.14 -14.14 -1.08
C ALA A 32 6.88 -13.77 -2.38
N ALA A 33 7.75 -12.77 -2.32
CA ALA A 33 8.50 -12.31 -3.50
C ALA A 33 9.44 -13.39 -4.04
N ILE A 34 10.12 -14.12 -3.15
CA ILE A 34 10.99 -15.24 -3.53
C ILE A 34 10.19 -16.34 -4.21
N ALA A 35 9.01 -16.69 -3.69
CA ALA A 35 8.15 -17.71 -4.28
C ALA A 35 7.68 -17.30 -5.69
N ALA A 36 7.13 -16.09 -5.82
CA ALA A 36 6.68 -15.51 -7.10
C ALA A 36 7.82 -15.39 -8.12
N SER A 37 9.06 -15.10 -7.67
CA SER A 37 10.20 -14.90 -8.56
C SER A 37 10.53 -16.11 -9.45
N ASN A 38 10.14 -17.32 -9.04
CA ASN A 38 10.32 -18.54 -9.84
C ASN A 38 9.50 -18.52 -11.14
N LEU A 39 8.43 -17.72 -11.17
CA LEU A 39 7.46 -17.66 -12.27
C LEU A 39 7.56 -16.37 -13.09
N ILE A 40 8.59 -15.56 -12.85
CA ILE A 40 8.92 -14.40 -13.69
C ILE A 40 9.11 -14.84 -15.15
N GLY A 41 8.32 -14.24 -16.05
CA GLY A 41 8.40 -14.49 -17.50
C GLY A 41 7.93 -15.89 -17.92
N ARG A 42 7.09 -16.55 -17.12
CA ARG A 42 6.54 -17.88 -17.45
C ARG A 42 5.14 -17.83 -18.08
N GLY A 43 4.54 -16.65 -18.20
CA GLY A 43 3.23 -16.47 -18.84
C GLY A 43 2.05 -17.01 -18.04
N ASP A 44 2.25 -17.39 -16.77
CA ASP A 44 1.22 -17.93 -15.89
C ASP A 44 1.00 -17.03 -14.68
N GLU A 45 0.03 -16.11 -14.83
CA GLU A 45 -0.35 -15.13 -13.81
C GLU A 45 -0.88 -15.82 -12.55
N LYS A 46 -1.74 -16.83 -12.73
CA LYS A 46 -2.39 -17.55 -11.62
C LYS A 46 -1.41 -18.37 -10.81
N ALA A 47 -0.45 -19.03 -11.47
CA ALA A 47 0.57 -19.78 -10.75
C ALA A 47 1.53 -18.85 -9.99
N ALA A 48 1.90 -17.72 -10.57
CA ALA A 48 2.76 -16.72 -9.92
C ALA A 48 2.12 -16.19 -8.63
N ASP A 49 0.83 -15.85 -8.74
CA ASP A 49 0.01 -15.36 -7.65
C ASP A 49 -0.18 -16.40 -6.54
N ALA A 50 -0.62 -17.62 -6.90
CA ALA A 50 -0.78 -18.72 -5.95
C ALA A 50 0.51 -19.02 -5.17
N ALA A 51 1.67 -18.99 -5.83
CA ALA A 51 2.95 -19.19 -5.16
C ALA A 51 3.25 -18.09 -4.11
N ALA A 52 2.90 -16.84 -4.41
CA ALA A 52 3.07 -15.72 -3.49
C ALA A 52 2.11 -15.82 -2.30
N VAL A 53 0.82 -16.10 -2.56
CA VAL A 53 -0.24 -16.30 -1.56
C VAL A 53 0.15 -17.40 -0.57
N GLU A 54 0.55 -18.57 -1.07
CA GLU A 54 0.95 -19.71 -0.24
C GLU A 54 2.14 -19.37 0.67
N ALA A 55 3.18 -18.75 0.11
CA ALA A 55 4.38 -18.40 0.85
C ALA A 55 4.12 -17.30 1.89
N MET A 56 3.35 -16.26 1.54
CA MET A 56 2.96 -15.20 2.46
C MET A 56 2.15 -15.75 3.63
N ARG A 57 1.12 -16.56 3.34
CA ARG A 57 0.27 -17.18 4.34
C ARG A 57 1.06 -18.10 5.28
N ALA A 58 1.95 -18.92 4.73
CA ALA A 58 2.80 -19.80 5.53
C ALA A 58 3.73 -19.00 6.46
N ALA A 59 4.31 -17.91 5.97
CA ALA A 59 5.15 -17.02 6.77
C ALA A 59 4.36 -16.34 7.90
N LEU A 60 3.16 -15.81 7.62
CA LEU A 60 2.26 -15.22 8.61
C LEU A 60 1.88 -16.22 9.70
N ASN A 61 1.55 -17.47 9.33
CA ASN A 61 1.18 -18.53 10.28
C ASN A 61 2.33 -19.00 11.17
N GLY A 62 3.57 -18.60 10.90
CA GLY A 62 4.71 -18.83 11.78
C GLY A 62 4.87 -17.79 12.90
N LEU A 63 4.09 -16.69 12.87
CA LEU A 63 4.24 -15.56 13.78
C LEU A 63 3.33 -15.69 15.01
N ASP A 64 3.81 -15.20 16.15
CA ASP A 64 3.01 -15.11 17.38
C ASP A 64 2.08 -13.88 17.36
N ILE A 65 1.06 -13.94 16.50
CA ILE A 65 0.05 -12.90 16.30
C ILE A 65 -1.35 -13.52 16.30
N ASP A 66 -2.34 -12.70 16.61
CA ASP A 66 -3.77 -13.00 16.42
C ASP A 66 -4.31 -12.13 15.26
N GLY A 67 -3.87 -12.47 14.05
CA GLY A 67 -4.07 -11.66 12.85
C GLY A 67 -5.41 -11.90 12.16
N THR A 68 -6.01 -10.83 11.62
CA THR A 68 -7.19 -10.90 10.75
C THR A 68 -6.85 -10.27 9.40
N VAL A 69 -7.07 -11.01 8.32
CA VAL A 69 -7.00 -10.45 6.97
C VAL A 69 -8.24 -9.56 6.78
N VAL A 70 -8.05 -8.24 6.63
CA VAL A 70 -9.14 -7.29 6.34
C VAL A 70 -9.15 -6.85 4.88
N ILE A 71 -8.02 -7.02 4.19
CA ILE A 71 -7.87 -6.87 2.75
C ILE A 71 -6.98 -8.02 2.29
N GLY A 72 -7.41 -8.78 1.29
CA GLY A 72 -6.64 -9.88 0.72
C GLY A 72 -7.21 -10.31 -0.63
N GLU A 73 -7.04 -11.58 -0.98
CA GLU A 73 -7.29 -12.15 -2.32
C GLU A 73 -8.76 -12.09 -2.79
N GLY A 74 -9.69 -11.80 -1.87
CA GLY A 74 -11.11 -11.70 -2.16
C GLY A 74 -11.99 -12.19 -1.03
N GLU A 75 -13.29 -12.34 -1.31
CA GLU A 75 -14.23 -12.93 -0.37
C GLU A 75 -13.95 -14.43 -0.20
N ARG A 76 -14.38 -15.00 0.93
CA ARG A 76 -14.11 -16.41 1.29
C ARG A 76 -14.56 -17.43 0.24
N ASP A 77 -15.64 -17.13 -0.49
CA ASP A 77 -16.18 -18.02 -1.52
C ASP A 77 -15.39 -17.94 -2.85
N GLU A 78 -14.56 -16.90 -3.00
CA GLU A 78 -13.80 -16.59 -4.22
C GLU A 78 -12.30 -16.90 -4.06
N ALA A 79 -11.77 -16.80 -2.83
CA ALA A 79 -10.36 -17.01 -2.50
C ALA A 79 -10.18 -18.14 -1.46
N PRO A 80 -9.40 -19.21 -1.77
CA PRO A 80 -9.18 -20.32 -0.84
C PRO A 80 -8.20 -19.99 0.29
N MET A 81 -7.40 -18.94 0.14
CA MET A 81 -6.35 -18.49 1.05
C MET A 81 -6.28 -16.98 1.03
N LEU A 82 -5.89 -16.41 2.17
CA LEU A 82 -5.81 -14.98 2.44
C LEU A 82 -7.09 -14.23 2.06
N TYR A 83 -8.24 -14.86 2.31
CA TYR A 83 -9.54 -14.25 2.08
C TYR A 83 -9.89 -13.25 3.18
N ILE A 84 -10.79 -12.30 2.88
CA ILE A 84 -11.25 -11.30 3.85
C ILE A 84 -11.94 -11.99 5.03
N GLY A 85 -11.42 -11.75 6.23
CA GLY A 85 -11.84 -12.36 7.50
C GLY A 85 -11.05 -13.61 7.88
N GLU A 86 -10.06 -14.05 7.09
CA GLU A 86 -9.20 -15.16 7.49
C GLU A 86 -8.39 -14.82 8.75
N ARG A 87 -8.24 -15.81 9.64
CA ARG A 87 -7.38 -15.74 10.82
C ARG A 87 -6.03 -16.35 10.50
N VAL A 88 -4.96 -15.60 10.77
CA VAL A 88 -3.57 -16.01 10.51
C VAL A 88 -2.68 -15.75 11.73
N GLY A 89 -1.58 -16.49 11.83
CA GLY A 89 -0.69 -16.50 12.99
C GLY A 89 -0.94 -17.69 13.91
N LEU A 90 -0.03 -17.88 14.87
CA LEU A 90 -0.11 -18.95 15.87
C LEU A 90 -1.29 -18.77 16.84
N GLY A 91 -1.72 -17.52 17.07
CA GLY A 91 -2.89 -17.21 17.91
C GLY A 91 -2.73 -17.65 19.37
N ASN A 92 -1.52 -17.62 19.92
CA ASN A 92 -1.30 -17.97 21.33
C ASN A 92 -2.03 -16.99 22.26
N GLU A 93 -2.32 -17.44 23.49
CA GLU A 93 -2.97 -16.59 24.48
C GLU A 93 -2.13 -15.32 24.76
N GLY A 94 -2.75 -14.15 24.58
CA GLY A 94 -2.08 -12.85 24.73
C GLY A 94 -1.35 -12.34 23.49
N ALA A 95 -1.38 -13.08 22.37
CA ALA A 95 -0.83 -12.60 21.10
C ALA A 95 -1.53 -11.29 20.66
N PRO A 96 -0.78 -10.34 20.04
CA PRO A 96 -1.32 -9.07 19.61
C PRO A 96 -2.38 -9.26 18.53
N ARG A 97 -3.53 -8.61 18.72
CA ARG A 97 -4.62 -8.57 17.74
C ARG A 97 -4.34 -7.51 16.69
N ILE A 98 -4.18 -7.95 15.46
CA ILE A 98 -3.82 -7.06 14.35
C ILE A 98 -4.74 -7.27 13.15
N ASP A 99 -4.96 -6.19 12.42
CA ASP A 99 -5.54 -6.24 11.08
C ASP A 99 -4.40 -6.27 10.07
N ILE A 100 -4.61 -7.03 9.00
CA ILE A 100 -3.64 -7.27 7.94
C ILE A 100 -4.33 -6.92 6.62
N ALA A 101 -3.76 -5.97 5.90
CA ALA A 101 -4.01 -5.75 4.49
C ALA A 101 -2.83 -6.31 3.69
N LEU A 102 -3.11 -7.06 2.64
CA LEU A 102 -2.06 -7.68 1.85
C LEU A 102 -2.40 -7.70 0.36
N ASP A 103 -1.34 -7.71 -0.44
CA ASP A 103 -1.32 -8.02 -1.86
C ASP A 103 -0.06 -8.89 -2.08
N PRO A 104 -0.19 -10.23 -1.99
CA PRO A 104 0.93 -11.15 -2.09
C PRO A 104 1.72 -11.00 -3.38
N LEU A 105 1.04 -10.65 -4.48
CA LEU A 105 1.67 -10.37 -5.76
C LEU A 105 0.99 -9.21 -6.50
N GLU A 106 1.43 -8.00 -6.17
CA GLU A 106 1.09 -6.81 -6.92
C GLU A 106 1.75 -6.90 -8.31
N GLY A 107 0.91 -6.90 -9.35
CA GLY A 107 1.35 -7.04 -10.73
C GLY A 107 1.54 -8.49 -11.18
N THR A 108 0.57 -9.38 -10.97
CA THR A 108 0.59 -10.77 -11.49
C THR A 108 0.89 -10.83 -13.00
N THR A 109 0.24 -9.99 -13.80
CA THR A 109 0.52 -9.82 -15.24
C THR A 109 1.95 -9.33 -15.51
N ILE A 110 2.47 -8.42 -14.67
CA ILE A 110 3.87 -7.94 -14.74
C ILE A 110 4.81 -9.12 -14.53
N THR A 111 4.62 -9.90 -13.46
CA THR A 111 5.45 -11.06 -13.14
C THR A 111 5.43 -12.08 -14.28
N ALA A 112 4.24 -12.46 -14.76
CA ALA A 112 4.10 -13.44 -15.83
C ALA A 112 4.81 -13.02 -17.12
N LYS A 113 4.90 -11.72 -17.41
CA LYS A 113 5.55 -11.14 -18.60
C LYS A 113 6.99 -10.67 -18.36
N ALA A 114 7.52 -10.82 -17.14
CA ALA A 114 8.80 -10.25 -16.72
C ALA A 114 8.90 -8.73 -16.93
N GLY A 115 7.77 -8.03 -16.74
CA GLY A 115 7.73 -6.57 -16.72
C GLY A 115 8.37 -5.99 -15.46
N PRO A 116 8.63 -4.67 -15.43
CA PRO A 116 9.13 -3.98 -14.24
C PRO A 116 8.03 -3.73 -13.20
N ASN A 117 8.44 -3.50 -11.95
CA ASN A 117 7.60 -3.06 -10.81
C ASN A 117 6.69 -4.12 -10.14
N ALA A 118 6.86 -5.42 -10.35
CA ALA A 118 6.08 -6.39 -9.56
C ALA A 118 6.58 -6.42 -8.11
N LEU A 119 5.66 -6.46 -7.14
CA LEU A 119 5.94 -6.36 -5.72
C LEU A 119 5.16 -7.42 -4.92
N ALA A 120 5.68 -7.80 -3.76
CA ALA A 120 4.87 -8.44 -2.71
C ALA A 120 4.70 -7.43 -1.57
N VAL A 121 3.47 -7.16 -1.15
CA VAL A 121 3.15 -6.03 -0.29
C VAL A 121 2.21 -6.43 0.85
N LEU A 122 2.42 -5.85 2.02
CA LEU A 122 1.45 -5.89 3.09
C LEU A 122 1.51 -4.64 3.97
N ALA A 123 0.43 -4.41 4.70
CA ALA A 123 0.36 -3.49 5.82
C ALA A 123 -0.32 -4.17 7.02
N ILE A 124 0.17 -3.86 8.21
CA ILE A 124 -0.49 -4.25 9.45
C ILE A 124 -0.77 -3.03 10.32
N ALA A 125 -1.88 -3.09 11.04
CA ALA A 125 -2.22 -2.12 12.08
C ALA A 125 -2.90 -2.85 13.25
N GLU A 126 -3.15 -2.13 14.32
CA GLU A 126 -4.00 -2.63 15.40
C GLU A 126 -5.40 -2.97 14.88
N ASN A 127 -6.09 -3.90 15.53
CA ASN A 127 -7.44 -4.28 15.10
C ASN A 127 -8.40 -3.08 15.03
N GLY A 128 -9.11 -2.95 13.90
CA GLY A 128 -10.00 -1.84 13.57
C GLY A 128 -9.31 -0.60 12.99
N CYS A 129 -8.00 -0.64 12.76
CA CYS A 129 -7.25 0.52 12.28
C CYS A 129 -7.01 0.57 10.76
N LEU A 130 -7.36 -0.47 10.02
CA LEU A 130 -7.38 -0.46 8.55
C LEU A 130 -8.82 -0.46 8.07
N LEU A 131 -9.14 0.35 7.06
CA LEU A 131 -10.46 0.28 6.42
C LEU A 131 -10.63 -1.10 5.80
N ASN A 132 -11.71 -1.78 6.16
CA ASN A 132 -12.15 -2.98 5.47
C ASN A 132 -12.79 -2.57 4.14
N ALA A 133 -11.96 -2.49 3.09
CA ALA A 133 -12.37 -2.05 1.77
C ALA A 133 -12.87 -3.26 0.95
N PRO A 134 -14.09 -3.18 0.37
CA PRO A 134 -14.55 -4.22 -0.55
C PRO A 134 -13.70 -4.21 -1.83
N ASP A 135 -13.69 -5.33 -2.56
CA ASP A 135 -13.08 -5.42 -3.88
C ASP A 135 -13.90 -4.61 -4.92
N VAL A 136 -13.58 -3.32 -5.00
CA VAL A 136 -14.16 -2.31 -5.90
C VAL A 136 -13.06 -1.34 -6.34
N TYR A 137 -13.36 -0.48 -7.32
CA TYR A 137 -12.46 0.62 -7.66
C TYR A 137 -12.52 1.74 -6.61
N MET A 138 -11.46 2.54 -6.55
CA MET A 138 -11.35 3.75 -5.74
C MET A 138 -10.72 4.87 -6.58
N ASP A 139 -11.34 6.04 -6.60
CA ASP A 139 -10.67 7.28 -7.01
C ASP A 139 -9.66 7.67 -5.93
N LYS A 140 -8.44 7.99 -6.36
CA LYS A 140 -7.29 8.24 -5.50
C LYS A 140 -6.61 9.54 -5.92
N ILE A 141 -6.28 10.38 -4.95
CA ILE A 141 -5.33 11.48 -5.10
C ILE A 141 -4.39 11.47 -3.90
N ALA A 142 -3.10 11.57 -4.15
CA ALA A 142 -2.09 11.54 -3.11
C ALA A 142 -0.95 12.52 -3.39
N VAL A 143 -0.40 13.09 -2.32
CA VAL A 143 0.79 13.94 -2.32
C VAL A 143 1.69 13.57 -1.14
N GLY A 144 2.99 13.69 -1.32
CA GLY A 144 3.97 13.42 -0.27
C GLY A 144 3.95 14.42 0.90
N PRO A 145 4.86 14.25 1.87
CA PRO A 145 4.99 15.16 3.01
C PRO A 145 5.51 16.55 2.59
N GLY A 146 5.39 17.53 3.49
CA GLY A 146 5.94 18.88 3.30
C GLY A 146 4.97 19.91 2.69
N TYR A 147 3.80 19.47 2.25
CA TYR A 147 2.74 20.36 1.77
C TYR A 147 1.75 20.77 2.87
N PRO A 148 1.12 21.95 2.78
CA PRO A 148 0.06 22.37 3.71
C PRO A 148 -1.10 21.38 3.74
N GLU A 149 -1.65 21.11 4.92
CA GLU A 149 -2.82 20.25 5.08
C GLU A 149 -4.01 20.74 4.24
N GLY A 150 -4.69 19.82 3.56
CA GLY A 150 -5.83 20.13 2.69
C GLY A 150 -5.45 20.69 1.31
N VAL A 151 -4.20 20.54 0.87
CA VAL A 151 -3.76 21.00 -0.46
C VAL A 151 -4.45 20.23 -1.58
N ILE A 152 -4.80 18.96 -1.35
CA ILE A 152 -5.52 18.09 -2.29
C ILE A 152 -6.96 17.81 -1.84
N ASP A 153 -7.87 17.68 -2.80
CA ASP A 153 -9.29 17.36 -2.58
C ASP A 153 -9.90 16.64 -3.79
N LEU A 154 -10.56 15.49 -3.57
CA LEU A 154 -11.28 14.74 -4.62
C LEU A 154 -12.57 15.42 -5.11
N ASN A 155 -13.02 16.48 -4.46
CA ASN A 155 -14.15 17.29 -4.94
C ASN A 155 -13.71 18.40 -5.91
N LYS A 156 -12.40 18.66 -6.02
CA LYS A 156 -11.83 19.60 -6.97
C LYS A 156 -11.47 18.89 -8.27
N THR A 157 -11.42 19.65 -9.35
CA THR A 157 -10.91 19.18 -10.64
C THR A 157 -9.42 18.83 -10.55
N PRO A 158 -8.89 17.99 -11.46
CA PRO A 158 -7.44 17.78 -11.59
C PRO A 158 -6.67 19.09 -11.73
N THR A 159 -7.20 20.03 -12.54
CA THR A 159 -6.63 21.37 -12.71
C THR A 159 -6.46 22.14 -11.40
N GLU A 160 -7.51 22.22 -10.59
CA GLU A 160 -7.46 22.94 -9.32
C GLU A 160 -6.49 22.30 -8.33
N ASN A 161 -6.42 20.96 -8.29
CA ASN A 161 -5.48 20.24 -7.44
C ASN A 161 -4.03 20.48 -7.86
N VAL A 162 -3.71 20.39 -9.16
CA VAL A 162 -2.37 20.69 -9.69
C VAL A 162 -1.98 22.13 -9.37
N GLN A 163 -2.87 23.09 -9.58
CA GLN A 163 -2.59 24.50 -9.28
C GLN A 163 -2.31 24.73 -7.79
N ALA A 164 -3.08 24.09 -6.90
CA ALA A 164 -2.87 24.19 -5.47
C ALA A 164 -1.50 23.63 -5.04
N VAL A 165 -1.12 22.47 -5.58
CA VAL A 165 0.16 21.83 -5.27
C VAL A 165 1.33 22.60 -5.88
N ALA A 166 1.20 23.10 -7.11
CA ALA A 166 2.19 23.97 -7.75
C ALA A 166 2.43 25.25 -6.96
N ALA A 167 1.36 25.92 -6.51
CA ALA A 167 1.45 27.10 -5.68
C ALA A 167 2.14 26.82 -4.33
N ALA A 168 1.83 25.68 -3.70
CA ALA A 168 2.48 25.26 -2.45
C ALA A 168 3.96 24.87 -2.64
N LYS A 169 4.32 24.28 -3.79
CA LYS A 169 5.71 23.95 -4.16
C LYS A 169 6.51 25.19 -4.60
N GLY A 170 5.83 26.26 -5.04
CA GLY A 170 6.44 27.50 -5.54
C GLY A 170 6.85 27.43 -7.01
N VAL A 171 6.18 26.62 -7.82
CA VAL A 171 6.47 26.40 -9.25
C VAL A 171 5.22 26.64 -10.12
N GLN A 172 5.37 26.65 -11.44
CA GLN A 172 4.23 26.69 -12.36
C GLN A 172 3.53 25.32 -12.47
N PRO A 173 2.22 25.27 -12.81
CA PRO A 173 1.50 24.00 -12.99
C PRO A 173 2.19 23.01 -13.93
N GLY A 174 2.82 23.48 -15.00
CA GLY A 174 3.54 22.62 -15.95
C GLY A 174 4.83 21.98 -15.40
N GLU A 175 5.32 22.43 -14.25
CA GLU A 175 6.50 21.85 -13.57
C GLU A 175 6.12 20.76 -12.56
N ILE A 176 4.82 20.44 -12.46
CA ILE A 176 4.31 19.32 -11.66
C ILE A 176 4.32 18.04 -12.49
N ILE A 177 4.82 16.95 -11.90
CA ILE A 177 4.76 15.61 -12.48
C ILE A 177 3.70 14.78 -11.75
N VAL A 178 2.72 14.29 -12.51
CA VAL A 178 1.62 13.46 -11.98
C VAL A 178 1.79 12.01 -12.43
N CYS A 179 1.78 11.07 -11.49
CA CYS A 179 1.75 9.64 -11.75
C CYS A 179 0.30 9.17 -11.95
N VAL A 180 0.05 8.43 -13.04
CA VAL A 180 -1.29 7.98 -13.45
C VAL A 180 -1.18 6.58 -14.04
N LEU A 181 -2.13 5.69 -13.71
CA LEU A 181 -2.24 4.39 -14.40
C LEU A 181 -2.60 4.57 -15.88
N ASP A 182 -1.87 3.92 -16.78
CA ASP A 182 -2.15 3.94 -18.22
C ASP A 182 -3.32 3.01 -18.55
N ARG A 183 -4.52 3.59 -18.48
CA ARG A 183 -5.79 2.91 -18.67
C ARG A 183 -6.73 3.80 -19.48
N PRO A 184 -7.58 3.24 -20.36
CA PRO A 184 -8.55 4.03 -21.14
C PRO A 184 -9.45 4.94 -20.28
N ARG A 185 -9.80 4.49 -19.07
CA ARG A 185 -10.61 5.24 -18.10
C ARG A 185 -9.95 6.54 -17.60
N HIS A 186 -8.64 6.73 -17.83
CA HIS A 186 -7.91 7.94 -17.45
C HIS A 186 -7.63 8.88 -18.63
N ALA A 187 -8.18 8.61 -19.82
CA ALA A 187 -7.91 9.41 -21.01
C ALA A 187 -8.24 10.91 -20.81
N ASP A 188 -9.37 11.21 -20.18
CA ASP A 188 -9.81 12.60 -19.91
C ASP A 188 -8.90 13.28 -18.87
N LEU A 189 -8.57 12.59 -17.77
CA LEU A 189 -7.62 13.05 -16.76
C LEU A 189 -6.26 13.37 -17.41
N ILE A 190 -5.73 12.45 -18.22
CA ILE A 190 -4.45 12.61 -18.90
C ILE A 190 -4.49 13.79 -19.87
N ALA A 191 -5.59 13.96 -20.62
CA ALA A 191 -5.76 15.08 -21.54
C ALA A 191 -5.80 16.42 -20.80
N GLU A 192 -6.52 16.50 -19.68
CA GLU A 192 -6.58 17.70 -18.83
C GLU A 192 -5.19 18.07 -18.29
N LEU A 193 -4.49 17.11 -17.68
CA LEU A 193 -3.13 17.31 -17.15
C LEU A 193 -2.14 17.77 -18.22
N ARG A 194 -2.19 17.17 -19.42
CA ARG A 194 -1.37 17.61 -20.57
C ARG A 194 -1.75 19.02 -21.03
N GLY A 195 -3.02 19.38 -20.96
CA GLY A 195 -3.50 20.74 -21.26
C GLY A 195 -2.91 21.82 -20.34
N LEU A 196 -2.57 21.46 -19.10
CA LEU A 196 -1.88 22.34 -18.13
C LEU A 196 -0.37 22.40 -18.35
N GLY A 197 0.18 21.53 -19.20
CA GLY A 197 1.61 21.37 -19.43
C GLY A 197 2.32 20.48 -18.41
N CYS A 198 1.59 19.74 -17.55
CA CYS A 198 2.20 18.86 -16.56
C CYS A 198 3.00 17.73 -17.22
N GLY A 199 4.05 17.29 -16.54
CA GLY A 199 4.63 15.97 -16.80
C GLY A 199 3.67 14.87 -16.34
N ILE A 200 3.60 13.77 -17.08
CA ILE A 200 2.81 12.60 -16.67
C ILE A 200 3.70 11.36 -16.69
N MET A 201 3.84 10.72 -15.54
CA MET A 201 4.45 9.41 -15.42
C MET A 201 3.35 8.35 -15.55
N LEU A 202 3.28 7.73 -16.73
CA LEU A 202 2.33 6.66 -16.99
C LEU A 202 2.89 5.32 -16.51
N ILE A 203 2.16 4.66 -15.61
CA ILE A 203 2.50 3.32 -15.12
C ILE A 203 1.47 2.28 -15.63
N PRO A 204 1.89 1.11 -16.11
CA PRO A 204 0.96 0.12 -16.64
C PRO A 204 0.11 -0.52 -15.54
N ASP A 205 0.70 -0.75 -14.37
CA ASP A 205 0.12 -1.33 -13.15
C ASP A 205 0.93 -0.84 -11.93
N GLY A 206 0.51 -1.18 -10.71
CA GLY A 206 1.24 -0.86 -9.48
C GLY A 206 1.06 0.54 -8.94
N ASP A 207 -0.19 0.93 -8.64
CA ASP A 207 -0.47 2.24 -8.07
C ASP A 207 -0.07 2.41 -6.59
N VAL A 208 0.17 1.32 -5.85
CA VAL A 208 0.81 1.39 -4.52
C VAL A 208 2.19 2.05 -4.62
N ALA A 209 3.04 1.56 -5.52
CA ALA A 209 4.35 2.14 -5.77
C ALA A 209 4.24 3.57 -6.34
N GLY A 210 3.24 3.82 -7.19
CA GLY A 210 2.95 5.16 -7.72
C GLY A 210 2.63 6.19 -6.64
N VAL A 211 1.84 5.81 -5.62
CA VAL A 211 1.55 6.67 -4.47
C VAL A 211 2.79 6.84 -3.58
N ILE A 212 3.50 5.76 -3.26
CA ILE A 212 4.73 5.84 -2.45
C ILE A 212 5.79 6.72 -3.11
N ALA A 213 5.88 6.74 -4.44
CA ALA A 213 6.82 7.59 -5.16
C ALA A 213 6.64 9.08 -4.82
N THR A 214 5.42 9.53 -4.53
CA THR A 214 5.16 10.91 -4.11
C THR A 214 5.90 11.32 -2.83
N THR A 215 6.37 10.36 -2.03
CA THR A 215 7.13 10.62 -0.80
C THR A 215 8.63 10.70 -1.01
N ASN A 216 9.14 10.39 -2.20
CA ASN A 216 10.56 10.41 -2.51
C ASN A 216 10.87 11.51 -3.54
N PRO A 217 11.52 12.62 -3.12
CA PRO A 217 11.91 13.71 -4.03
C PRO A 217 12.77 13.28 -5.22
N GLU A 218 13.52 12.18 -5.10
CA GLU A 218 14.37 11.66 -6.20
C GLU A 218 13.55 11.07 -7.35
N THR A 219 12.30 10.67 -7.11
CA THR A 219 11.42 10.14 -8.16
C THR A 219 10.86 11.22 -9.06
N THR A 220 10.94 12.49 -8.62
CA THR A 220 10.33 13.68 -9.25
C THR A 220 8.80 13.67 -9.35
N ILE A 221 8.12 12.61 -8.89
CA ILE A 221 6.66 12.52 -8.89
C ILE A 221 6.11 13.36 -7.74
N ASP A 222 5.29 14.35 -8.05
CA ASP A 222 4.69 15.25 -7.08
C ASP A 222 3.32 14.75 -6.60
N LEU A 223 2.51 14.22 -7.52
CA LEU A 223 1.13 13.80 -7.28
C LEU A 223 0.87 12.43 -7.88
N TYR A 224 0.01 11.66 -7.23
CA TYR A 224 -0.70 10.55 -7.86
C TYR A 224 -2.16 10.96 -8.09
N MET A 225 -2.72 10.65 -9.26
CA MET A 225 -4.16 10.86 -9.55
C MET A 225 -4.71 9.71 -10.40
N GLY A 226 -5.94 9.28 -10.10
CA GLY A 226 -6.70 8.37 -10.94
C GLY A 226 -7.46 7.33 -10.13
N SER A 227 -7.97 6.32 -10.82
CA SER A 227 -8.75 5.21 -10.25
C SER A 227 -8.03 3.87 -10.37
N GLY A 228 -8.01 3.12 -9.27
CA GLY A 228 -7.41 1.78 -9.15
C GLY A 228 -8.16 0.98 -8.08
N GLY A 229 -7.70 -0.22 -7.71
CA GLY A 229 -8.42 -1.03 -6.72
C GLY A 229 -8.43 -0.38 -5.33
N ALA A 230 -9.55 -0.51 -4.63
CA ALA A 230 -9.71 0.02 -3.27
C ALA A 230 -8.78 -0.66 -2.24
N PRO A 231 -8.58 -1.99 -2.26
CA PRO A 231 -7.55 -2.69 -1.49
C PRO A 231 -6.17 -2.01 -1.51
N GLU A 232 -5.67 -1.74 -2.71
CA GLU A 232 -4.37 -1.12 -2.96
C GLU A 232 -4.35 0.33 -2.48
N GLY A 233 -5.51 1.02 -2.51
CA GLY A 233 -5.67 2.34 -1.91
C GLY A 233 -5.39 2.35 -0.41
N VAL A 234 -5.83 1.32 0.32
CA VAL A 234 -5.56 1.19 1.76
C VAL A 234 -4.10 0.82 2.04
N LEU A 235 -3.49 -0.06 1.23
CA LEU A 235 -2.06 -0.37 1.32
C LEU A 235 -1.20 0.88 1.09
N ALA A 236 -1.52 1.65 0.04
CA ALA A 236 -0.85 2.90 -0.28
C ALA A 236 -1.04 3.96 0.82
N ALA A 237 -2.24 4.07 1.37
CA ALA A 237 -2.53 4.93 2.52
C ALA A 237 -1.73 4.51 3.76
N ALA A 238 -1.60 3.21 4.05
CA ALA A 238 -0.79 2.74 5.17
C ALA A 238 0.70 3.10 5.01
N ALA A 239 1.26 2.97 3.80
CA ALA A 239 2.61 3.42 3.50
C ALA A 239 2.77 4.94 3.69
N LEU A 240 1.85 5.74 3.13
CA LEU A 240 1.88 7.19 3.25
C LEU A 240 1.69 7.65 4.70
N ARG A 241 0.90 6.92 5.50
CA ARG A 241 0.73 7.16 6.93
C ARG A 241 2.04 7.01 7.71
N CYS A 242 2.96 6.15 7.24
CA CYS A 242 4.27 5.97 7.86
C CYS A 242 5.27 7.09 7.58
N VAL A 243 5.19 7.70 6.39
CA VAL A 243 6.17 8.71 5.92
C VAL A 243 5.64 10.15 6.04
N GLY A 244 4.32 10.30 6.09
CA GLY A 244 3.62 11.58 6.00
C GLY A 244 3.20 11.90 4.56
N GLY A 245 2.23 12.80 4.43
CA GLY A 245 1.60 13.14 3.16
C GLY A 245 0.10 13.27 3.32
N GLN A 246 -0.61 13.38 2.21
CA GLN A 246 -2.06 13.43 2.19
C GLN A 246 -2.57 12.45 1.14
N PHE A 247 -3.66 11.78 1.48
CA PHE A 247 -4.37 10.86 0.58
C PHE A 247 -5.86 11.14 0.70
N LYS A 248 -6.56 11.16 -0.43
CA LYS A 248 -8.01 11.13 -0.48
C LYS A 248 -8.45 9.96 -1.35
N GLY A 249 -9.40 9.18 -0.84
CA GLY A 249 -10.00 8.04 -1.53
C GLY A 249 -11.52 8.19 -1.66
N ARG A 250 -12.12 7.77 -2.77
CA ARG A 250 -13.58 7.60 -2.89
C ARG A 250 -13.88 6.28 -3.57
N LEU A 251 -14.66 5.42 -2.91
CA LEU A 251 -15.04 4.11 -3.45
C LEU A 251 -15.99 4.28 -4.66
N LEU A 252 -15.80 3.43 -5.67
CA LEU A 252 -16.55 3.45 -6.92
C LEU A 252 -17.30 2.13 -7.10
N PHE A 253 -18.63 2.21 -7.08
CA PHE A 253 -19.51 1.05 -7.15
C PHE A 253 -20.18 0.92 -8.53
N ARG A 254 -19.89 -0.18 -9.24
CA ARG A 254 -20.37 -0.46 -10.59
C ARG A 254 -21.80 -1.00 -10.62
N ASN A 255 -22.24 -1.67 -9.56
CA ASN A 255 -23.53 -2.35 -9.49
C ASN A 255 -24.06 -2.43 -8.05
N ASP A 256 -25.29 -2.93 -7.89
CA ASP A 256 -25.94 -3.00 -6.59
C ASP A 256 -25.37 -4.10 -5.69
N ASP A 257 -24.74 -5.12 -6.26
CA ASP A 257 -24.07 -6.19 -5.49
C ASP A 257 -22.85 -5.63 -4.75
N GLU A 258 -22.03 -4.81 -5.43
CA GLU A 258 -20.91 -4.09 -4.81
C GLU A 258 -21.39 -3.13 -3.71
N ARG A 259 -22.51 -2.42 -3.94
CA ARG A 259 -23.12 -1.55 -2.92
C ARG A 259 -23.64 -2.34 -1.72
N ALA A 260 -24.20 -3.53 -1.94
CA ALA A 260 -24.63 -4.41 -0.87
C ALA A 260 -23.45 -4.97 -0.06
N ARG A 261 -22.35 -5.36 -0.73
CA ARG A 261 -21.10 -5.77 -0.07
C ARG A 261 -20.51 -4.65 0.78
N ALA A 262 -20.47 -3.42 0.27
CA ALA A 262 -19.98 -2.27 1.03
C ALA A 262 -20.75 -2.08 2.35
N ARG A 263 -22.07 -2.16 2.31
CA ARG A 263 -22.92 -2.07 3.52
C ARG A 263 -22.67 -3.21 4.52
N LYS A 264 -22.41 -4.43 4.04
CA LYS A 264 -22.04 -5.57 4.90
C LYS A 264 -20.76 -5.30 5.69
N TRP A 265 -19.85 -4.52 5.11
CA TRP A 265 -18.60 -4.07 5.73
C TRP A 265 -18.72 -2.74 6.49
N GLY A 266 -19.94 -2.24 6.71
CA GLY A 266 -20.21 -1.03 7.50
C GLY A 266 -20.02 0.29 6.76
N ILE A 267 -19.92 0.25 5.42
CA ILE A 267 -19.87 1.46 4.59
C ILE A 267 -21.30 1.92 4.30
N GLU A 268 -21.75 2.95 5.02
CA GLU A 268 -23.10 3.50 4.87
C GLU A 268 -23.19 4.59 3.79
N ASP A 269 -22.26 5.54 3.81
CA ASP A 269 -22.16 6.59 2.79
C ASP A 269 -21.27 6.13 1.63
N LEU A 270 -21.93 5.74 0.54
CA LEU A 270 -21.27 5.25 -0.67
C LEU A 270 -20.57 6.36 -1.48
N ASN A 271 -20.75 7.63 -1.13
CA ASN A 271 -20.08 8.76 -1.77
C ASN A 271 -19.03 9.41 -0.85
N ALA A 272 -18.77 8.82 0.32
CA ALA A 272 -17.81 9.32 1.27
C ALA A 272 -16.43 9.50 0.63
N VAL A 273 -15.81 10.63 0.94
CA VAL A 273 -14.39 10.86 0.68
C VAL A 273 -13.63 10.51 1.94
N TYR A 274 -12.77 9.51 1.84
CA TYR A 274 -11.93 9.03 2.92
C TYR A 274 -10.62 9.81 2.94
N ASP A 275 -10.26 10.34 4.10
CA ASP A 275 -8.93 10.85 4.35
C ASP A 275 -7.92 9.72 4.56
N LEU A 276 -6.63 10.05 4.48
CA LEU A 276 -5.52 9.16 4.83
C LEU A 276 -5.78 8.44 6.17
N THR A 277 -6.24 9.19 7.16
CA THR A 277 -6.56 8.70 8.51
C THR A 277 -7.87 7.94 8.60
N ASP A 278 -8.71 7.91 7.57
CA ASP A 278 -9.87 7.03 7.53
C ASP A 278 -9.51 5.65 6.99
N LEU A 279 -8.55 5.60 6.06
CA LEU A 279 -8.04 4.38 5.43
C LEU A 279 -7.06 3.63 6.33
N ALA A 280 -6.15 4.34 7.01
CA ALA A 280 -5.15 3.77 7.90
C ALA A 280 -4.94 4.62 9.17
N LYS A 281 -5.21 4.01 10.33
CA LYS A 281 -5.23 4.63 11.67
C LYS A 281 -4.15 4.02 12.58
N GLY A 282 -3.88 4.71 13.68
CA GLY A 282 -3.01 4.18 14.73
C GLY A 282 -1.56 3.93 14.29
N ASP A 283 -0.93 2.95 14.93
CA ASP A 283 0.40 2.46 14.57
C ASP A 283 0.29 1.48 13.41
N CYS A 284 0.88 1.86 12.27
CA CYS A 284 0.88 1.10 11.03
C CYS A 284 2.30 0.67 10.70
N ILE A 285 2.46 -0.57 10.24
CA ILE A 285 3.69 -1.08 9.63
C ILE A 285 3.36 -1.46 8.19
N PHE A 286 4.11 -0.90 7.25
CA PHE A 286 4.03 -1.25 5.82
C PHE A 286 5.32 -1.95 5.41
N ALA A 287 5.22 -3.01 4.61
CA ALA A 287 6.37 -3.68 4.00
C ALA A 287 6.10 -4.00 2.53
N ALA A 288 7.12 -3.86 1.69
CA ALA A 288 7.10 -4.28 0.30
C ALA A 288 8.44 -4.85 -0.13
N THR A 289 8.44 -5.95 -0.87
CA THR A 289 9.64 -6.58 -1.45
C THR A 289 9.54 -6.64 -2.98
N GLY A 290 10.62 -6.29 -3.67
CA GLY A 290 10.72 -6.38 -5.13
C GLY A 290 10.67 -7.81 -5.66
N VAL A 291 9.71 -8.11 -6.55
CA VAL A 291 9.67 -9.36 -7.32
C VAL A 291 10.47 -9.19 -8.61
N THR A 292 10.11 -8.19 -9.42
CA THR A 292 10.89 -7.75 -10.59
C THR A 292 11.52 -6.39 -10.32
N ASP A 293 12.54 -6.00 -11.10
CA ASP A 293 13.15 -4.68 -10.92
C ASP A 293 12.12 -3.58 -11.16
N GLY A 294 12.09 -2.61 -10.27
CA GLY A 294 11.17 -1.49 -10.37
C GLY A 294 11.74 -0.17 -9.91
N SER A 295 10.92 0.87 -10.01
CA SER A 295 11.25 2.23 -9.56
C SER A 295 11.38 2.33 -8.04
N LEU A 296 10.73 1.44 -7.29
CA LEU A 296 10.79 1.43 -5.82
C LEU A 296 11.85 0.45 -5.30
N LEU A 297 11.93 -0.78 -5.82
CA LEU A 297 12.78 -1.84 -5.30
C LEU A 297 13.39 -2.66 -6.44
N GLN A 298 14.61 -3.17 -6.21
CA GLN A 298 15.20 -4.21 -7.05
C GLN A 298 14.46 -5.54 -6.87
N GLY A 299 14.28 -6.26 -7.97
CA GLY A 299 13.65 -7.57 -7.97
C GLY A 299 14.55 -8.66 -7.41
N VAL A 300 13.94 -9.83 -7.12
CA VAL A 300 14.69 -10.99 -6.65
C VAL A 300 15.73 -11.42 -7.69
N LYS A 301 16.99 -11.57 -7.27
CA LYS A 301 18.08 -12.06 -8.14
C LYS A 301 18.62 -13.38 -7.65
N ARG A 302 18.89 -14.30 -8.58
CA ARG A 302 19.62 -15.54 -8.33
C ARG A 302 21.01 -15.42 -8.93
N ARG A 303 22.04 -15.46 -8.09
CA ARG A 303 23.45 -15.34 -8.48
C ARG A 303 24.08 -16.72 -8.64
N ARG A 304 25.17 -16.78 -9.42
CA ARG A 304 25.90 -18.03 -9.74
C ARG A 304 26.57 -18.65 -8.51
N ASP A 305 26.91 -17.84 -7.52
CA ASP A 305 27.53 -18.26 -6.25
C ASP A 305 26.54 -18.99 -5.30
N GLY A 306 25.27 -19.15 -5.69
CA GLY A 306 24.24 -19.77 -4.87
C GLY A 306 23.54 -18.81 -3.91
N ILE A 307 23.80 -17.51 -4.04
CA ILE A 307 23.13 -16.47 -3.27
C ILE A 307 21.91 -15.96 -4.05
N MET A 308 20.80 -15.82 -3.35
CA MET A 308 19.63 -15.09 -3.81
C MET A 308 19.50 -13.77 -3.06
N THR A 309 19.16 -12.69 -3.74
CA THR A 309 19.03 -11.37 -3.12
C THR A 309 17.64 -10.81 -3.25
N THR A 310 17.20 -10.12 -2.20
CA THR A 310 15.95 -9.36 -2.11
C THR A 310 16.24 -7.91 -1.75
N GLU A 311 15.39 -6.99 -2.19
CA GLU A 311 15.35 -5.62 -1.67
C GLU A 311 13.95 -5.33 -1.16
N THR A 312 13.88 -4.87 0.09
CA THR A 312 12.63 -4.67 0.82
C THR A 312 12.64 -3.27 1.44
N VAL A 313 11.52 -2.56 1.36
CA VAL A 313 11.28 -1.38 2.20
C VAL A 313 10.31 -1.74 3.31
N VAL A 314 10.61 -1.31 4.53
CA VAL A 314 9.68 -1.39 5.66
C VAL A 314 9.58 -0.04 6.37
N MET A 315 8.35 0.36 6.67
CA MET A 315 8.01 1.66 7.23
C MET A 315 7.15 1.48 8.48
N ARG A 316 7.31 2.35 9.49
CA ARG A 316 6.46 2.33 10.69
C ARG A 316 6.03 3.72 11.11
N SER A 317 4.72 3.93 11.26
CA SER A 317 4.15 5.25 11.55
C SER A 317 4.50 5.74 12.96
N ALA A 318 4.48 4.88 13.99
CA ALA A 318 4.79 5.32 15.35
C ALA A 318 6.24 5.79 15.55
N SER A 319 7.19 5.30 14.74
CA SER A 319 8.60 5.72 14.82
C SER A 319 9.04 6.67 13.70
N GLY A 320 8.17 6.92 12.71
CA GLY A 320 8.51 7.67 11.50
C GLY A 320 9.72 7.09 10.74
N THR A 321 9.99 5.80 10.91
CA THR A 321 11.22 5.18 10.38
C THR A 321 10.93 4.44 9.09
N VAL A 322 11.72 4.74 8.06
CA VAL A 322 11.80 3.97 6.81
C VAL A 322 13.12 3.20 6.81
N ARG A 323 13.08 1.90 6.52
CA ARG A 323 14.25 1.04 6.38
C ARG A 323 14.26 0.40 5.01
N TRP A 324 15.42 0.45 4.38
CA TRP A 324 15.73 -0.27 3.16
C TRP A 324 16.61 -1.46 3.53
N VAL A 325 16.11 -2.66 3.28
CA VAL A 325 16.72 -3.92 3.69
C VAL A 325 17.17 -4.68 2.45
N LYS A 326 18.45 -5.04 2.40
CA LYS A 326 19.00 -5.94 1.38
C LYS A 326 19.24 -7.30 2.01
N GLY A 327 18.53 -8.31 1.53
CA GLY A 327 18.65 -9.69 1.97
C GLY A 327 19.60 -10.48 1.10
N GLU A 328 20.43 -11.33 1.71
CA GLU A 328 21.20 -12.38 1.02
C GLU A 328 20.80 -13.75 1.58
N HIS A 329 20.17 -14.56 0.74
CA HIS A 329 19.61 -15.86 1.07
C HIS A 329 20.48 -16.95 0.46
N ARG A 330 21.05 -17.82 1.29
CA ARG A 330 21.84 -18.97 0.80
C ARG A 330 20.88 -20.06 0.35
N ILE A 331 20.80 -20.30 -0.96
CA ILE A 331 20.04 -21.42 -1.50
C ILE A 331 20.88 -22.68 -1.27
N ALA A 332 20.40 -23.59 -0.42
CA ALA A 332 21.02 -24.91 -0.30
C ALA A 332 21.01 -25.58 -1.68
N ARG A 333 22.17 -26.07 -2.13
CA ARG A 333 22.30 -26.82 -3.38
C ARG A 333 21.64 -28.19 -3.29
#